data_AF-A0A800BYM6-F1
#
_entry.id   AF-A0A800BYM6-F1
#
_cell.length_a   1.000
_cell.length_b   1.000
_cell.length_c   1.000
_cell.angle_alpha   90.00
_cell.angle_beta   90.00
_cell.angle_gamma   90.00
#
_symmetry.space_group_name_H-M   'P 1'
#
loop_
_entity.id
_entity.type
_entity.pdbx_description
1 polymer ?
#
loop_
_entity_poly.entity_id
_entity_poly.type
_entity_poly.pdbx_seq_one_letter_code
_entity_poly.pdbx_strand_id
1 'polypeptide(L)'
;PIVSEKILEAVNEQELIDLAKEKGAAGINIAGLCCTGNELMMRKGIPMAGNHLMTELAIITGAVELIVVDYQCIMPSLVQVGNCYHTKMITTADKARFTGADHVKFEMHNGMEQARKVVKMAIERYSMRNPDRVEIPGEPVDIMTGFSNEALLEAFGGSLTPLIDAIKAGKVRGAVGIVGCNNPKYKHDYCNVNLTRELIKKDILVIVTGCVTTAAGKAGLLVPEAIEQAGPGLKEICGNLGIPPVIHMGSCVDNARILQLAALLANEIGVSISDLPLAASSPEWYSEKAATIGTYAVASGIYTHLGHPPNITGSPIVTNLALGGLDDLVGACFAIEPDPFKAAKLIDERIKLKRKGLGLEE
;
A
#
# COMPACT_ATOMS: atom_id res chain seq x y z
N PRO A 1 4.57 9.05 -9.43
CA PRO A 1 4.00 10.37 -9.09
C PRO A 1 4.12 11.49 -10.15
N ILE A 2 5.08 11.44 -11.09
CA ILE A 2 5.33 12.57 -12.03
C ILE A 2 4.08 13.06 -12.80
N VAL A 3 3.20 12.14 -13.22
CA VAL A 3 1.94 12.50 -13.91
C VAL A 3 0.90 12.98 -12.90
N SER A 4 0.67 12.21 -11.84
CA SER A 4 -0.39 12.46 -10.86
C SER A 4 -0.21 13.78 -10.11
N GLU A 5 1.03 14.19 -9.83
CA GLU A 5 1.32 15.50 -9.23
C GLU A 5 1.00 16.66 -10.18
N LYS A 6 1.28 16.53 -11.48
CA LYS A 6 0.91 17.56 -12.46
C LYS A 6 -0.59 17.64 -12.70
N ILE A 7 -1.30 16.51 -12.67
CA ILE A 7 -2.76 16.51 -12.65
C ILE A 7 -3.27 17.22 -11.40
N LEU A 8 -2.68 16.95 -10.23
CA LEU A 8 -3.05 17.63 -8.99
C LEU A 8 -2.80 19.16 -9.05
N GLU A 9 -1.67 19.59 -9.62
CA GLU A 9 -1.41 21.03 -9.86
C GLU A 9 -2.50 21.63 -10.75
N ALA A 10 -2.84 20.96 -11.87
CA ALA A 10 -3.84 21.45 -12.82
C ALA A 10 -5.26 21.54 -12.22
N VAL A 11 -5.73 20.57 -11.43
CA VAL A 11 -7.08 20.64 -10.82
C VAL A 11 -7.23 21.79 -9.82
N ASN A 12 -6.13 22.38 -9.35
CA ASN A 12 -6.12 23.53 -8.44
C ASN A 12 -5.95 24.88 -9.18
N GLU A 13 -5.85 24.89 -10.50
CA GLU A 13 -5.79 26.14 -11.27
C GLU A 13 -7.17 26.82 -11.32
N GLN A 14 -7.21 28.11 -10.99
CA GLN A 14 -8.46 28.87 -10.89
C GLN A 14 -9.27 28.83 -12.19
N GLU A 15 -8.62 28.93 -13.36
CA GLU A 15 -9.26 28.85 -14.67
C GLU A 15 -10.02 27.52 -14.87
N LEU A 16 -9.44 26.40 -14.43
CA LEU A 16 -10.06 25.08 -14.55
C LEU A 16 -11.19 24.89 -13.52
N ILE A 17 -11.04 25.43 -12.32
CA ILE A 17 -12.10 25.45 -11.31
C ILE A 17 -13.30 26.26 -11.80
N ASP A 18 -13.06 27.44 -12.39
CA ASP A 18 -14.12 28.29 -12.94
C ASP A 18 -14.82 27.60 -14.11
N LEU A 19 -14.07 26.95 -15.00
CA LEU A 19 -14.64 26.13 -16.07
C LEU A 19 -15.50 24.98 -15.53
N ALA A 20 -15.09 24.33 -14.43
CA ALA A 20 -15.88 23.28 -13.79
C ALA A 20 -17.22 23.84 -13.27
N LYS A 21 -17.20 25.03 -12.66
CA LYS A 21 -18.40 25.74 -12.20
C LYS A 21 -19.32 26.16 -13.34
N GLU A 22 -18.76 26.63 -14.45
CA GLU A 22 -19.53 26.94 -15.67
C GLU A 22 -20.23 25.69 -16.24
N LYS A 23 -19.65 24.50 -16.06
CA LYS A 23 -20.26 23.21 -16.42
C LYS A 23 -21.22 22.66 -15.36
N GLY A 24 -21.48 23.40 -14.28
CA GLY A 24 -22.44 23.06 -13.23
C GLY A 24 -21.88 22.22 -12.08
N ALA A 25 -20.56 22.01 -12.00
CA ALA A 25 -19.93 21.35 -10.86
C ALA A 25 -19.63 22.34 -9.73
N ALA A 26 -19.56 21.89 -8.47
CA ALA A 26 -19.11 22.74 -7.37
C ALA A 26 -17.59 23.02 -7.40
N GLY A 27 -16.83 22.12 -8.03
CA GLY A 27 -15.38 22.16 -8.14
C GLY A 27 -14.86 20.88 -8.79
N ILE A 28 -13.56 20.62 -8.63
CA ILE A 28 -12.90 19.42 -9.16
C ILE A 28 -12.41 18.57 -7.99
N ASN A 29 -12.79 17.30 -7.97
CA ASN A 29 -12.30 16.35 -6.98
C ASN A 29 -11.37 15.33 -7.65
N ILE A 30 -10.21 15.09 -7.02
CA ILE A 30 -9.25 14.07 -7.45
C ILE A 30 -9.15 13.00 -6.37
N ALA A 31 -9.21 11.74 -6.77
CA ALA A 31 -9.04 10.60 -5.88
C ALA A 31 -8.02 9.61 -6.45
N GLY A 32 -7.21 9.06 -5.57
CA GLY A 32 -6.18 8.08 -5.90
C GLY A 32 -6.72 6.67 -6.05
N LEU A 33 -6.06 5.90 -6.93
CA LEU A 33 -6.18 4.43 -7.00
C LEU A 33 -4.78 3.82 -6.95
N CYS A 34 -4.65 2.68 -6.27
CA CYS A 34 -3.42 1.88 -6.24
C CYS A 34 -2.18 2.71 -5.82
N CYS A 35 -1.01 2.45 -6.43
CA CYS A 35 0.26 3.06 -6.01
C CYS A 35 0.32 4.57 -6.25
N THR A 36 -0.17 5.07 -7.39
CA THR A 36 -0.13 6.51 -7.66
C THR A 36 -1.03 7.29 -6.69
N GLY A 37 -2.13 6.68 -6.27
CA GLY A 37 -2.96 7.19 -5.17
C GLY A 37 -2.20 7.24 -3.84
N ASN A 38 -1.43 6.21 -3.51
CA ASN A 38 -0.63 6.19 -2.27
C ASN A 38 0.41 7.32 -2.29
N GLU A 39 1.02 7.58 -3.44
CA GLU A 39 2.03 8.64 -3.60
C GLU A 39 1.44 10.04 -3.34
N LEU A 40 0.25 10.32 -3.89
CA LEU A 40 -0.45 11.59 -3.64
C LEU A 40 -0.99 11.67 -2.21
N MET A 41 -1.52 10.58 -1.67
CA MET A 41 -1.98 10.50 -0.28
C MET A 41 -0.85 10.81 0.71
N MET A 42 0.30 10.17 0.55
CA MET A 42 1.47 10.36 1.42
C MET A 42 1.97 11.81 1.42
N ARG A 43 2.01 12.46 0.24
CA ARG A 43 2.66 13.76 0.08
C ARG A 43 1.73 14.96 0.15
N LYS A 44 0.45 14.77 -0.19
CA LYS A 44 -0.52 15.85 -0.44
C LYS A 44 -1.86 15.61 0.24
N GLY A 45 -2.04 14.50 0.96
CA GLY A 45 -3.30 14.18 1.65
C GLY A 45 -4.47 13.88 0.70
N ILE A 46 -4.20 13.52 -0.57
CA ILE A 46 -5.26 13.20 -1.52
C ILE A 46 -5.97 11.90 -1.14
N PRO A 47 -7.31 11.88 -1.06
CA PRO A 47 -8.07 10.69 -0.72
C PRO A 47 -7.83 9.52 -1.70
N MET A 48 -7.86 8.29 -1.20
CA MET A 48 -7.82 7.08 -2.03
C MET A 48 -9.22 6.51 -2.17
N ALA A 49 -9.68 6.36 -3.42
CA ALA A 49 -10.96 5.72 -3.72
C ALA A 49 -10.93 4.21 -3.53
N GLY A 50 -9.78 3.57 -3.77
CA GLY A 50 -9.69 2.11 -3.69
C GLY A 50 -8.32 1.51 -4.03
N ASN A 51 -8.21 0.21 -3.78
CA ASN A 51 -7.07 -0.62 -4.17
C ASN A 51 -7.36 -1.38 -5.48
N HIS A 52 -6.58 -2.42 -5.78
CA HIS A 52 -6.55 -3.08 -7.09
C HIS A 52 -7.94 -3.54 -7.59
N LEU A 53 -8.66 -4.31 -6.78
CA LEU A 53 -9.97 -4.86 -7.18
C LEU A 53 -11.11 -3.85 -7.07
N MET A 54 -10.86 -2.66 -6.53
CA MET A 54 -11.83 -1.56 -6.49
C MET A 54 -11.78 -0.68 -7.74
N THR A 55 -10.80 -0.86 -8.64
CA THR A 55 -10.61 0.05 -9.78
C THR A 55 -11.77 0.04 -10.77
N GLU A 56 -12.35 -1.12 -11.09
CA GLU A 56 -13.57 -1.22 -11.89
C GLU A 56 -14.79 -0.70 -11.13
N LEU A 57 -14.86 -1.02 -9.83
CA LEU A 57 -15.97 -0.61 -8.96
C LEU A 57 -16.04 0.91 -8.80
N ALA A 58 -14.89 1.60 -8.80
CA ALA A 58 -14.83 3.06 -8.79
C ALA A 58 -15.54 3.66 -10.01
N ILE A 59 -15.39 3.06 -11.20
CA ILE A 59 -16.09 3.49 -12.41
C ILE A 59 -17.59 3.15 -12.30
N ILE A 60 -17.93 1.98 -11.77
CA ILE A 60 -19.32 1.50 -11.61
C ILE A 60 -20.17 2.43 -10.74
N THR A 61 -19.55 3.23 -9.85
CA THR A 61 -20.26 4.30 -9.12
C THR A 61 -20.98 5.30 -10.03
N GLY A 62 -20.63 5.35 -11.32
CA GLY A 62 -21.18 6.31 -12.28
C GLY A 62 -20.73 7.76 -12.05
N ALA A 63 -19.78 8.00 -11.14
CA ALA A 63 -19.34 9.33 -10.73
C ALA A 63 -17.93 9.73 -11.21
N VAL A 64 -17.31 8.92 -12.08
CA VAL A 64 -15.94 9.15 -12.58
C VAL A 64 -15.99 9.69 -14.00
N GLU A 65 -15.59 10.94 -14.23
CA GLU A 65 -15.49 11.50 -15.59
C GLU A 65 -14.31 10.90 -16.36
N LEU A 66 -13.15 10.85 -15.70
CA LEU A 66 -11.91 10.38 -16.28
C LEU A 66 -11.15 9.47 -15.32
N ILE A 67 -10.60 8.39 -15.87
CA ILE A 67 -9.55 7.61 -15.22
C ILE A 67 -8.23 7.84 -15.98
N VAL A 68 -7.32 8.57 -15.33
CA VAL A 68 -6.02 8.94 -15.91
C VAL A 68 -4.99 7.92 -15.43
N VAL A 69 -4.37 7.23 -16.38
CA VAL A 69 -3.46 6.13 -16.09
C VAL A 69 -2.10 6.36 -16.73
N ASP A 70 -1.06 5.87 -16.04
CA ASP A 70 0.29 5.77 -16.57
C ASP A 70 0.61 4.32 -16.96
N TYR A 71 1.03 3.45 -16.05
CA TYR A 71 1.44 2.08 -16.32
C TYR A 71 1.39 1.18 -15.07
N GLN A 72 1.35 -0.14 -15.31
CA GLN A 72 1.29 -1.23 -14.32
C GLN A 72 0.00 -1.31 -13.49
N CYS A 73 -0.50 -2.53 -13.30
CA CYS A 73 -1.70 -2.84 -12.50
C CYS A 73 -3.00 -2.17 -12.99
N ILE A 74 -2.99 -1.60 -14.19
CA ILE A 74 -4.15 -1.03 -14.85
C ILE A 74 -4.83 -2.15 -15.64
N MET A 75 -6.03 -2.53 -15.21
CA MET A 75 -6.76 -3.59 -15.88
C MET A 75 -7.31 -3.09 -17.23
N PRO A 76 -7.08 -3.79 -18.35
CA PRO A 76 -7.63 -3.38 -19.65
C PRO A 76 -9.16 -3.31 -19.68
N SER A 77 -9.82 -4.06 -18.80
CA SER A 77 -11.27 -4.03 -18.60
C SER A 77 -11.81 -2.66 -18.20
N LEU A 78 -10.98 -1.78 -17.60
CA LEU A 78 -11.37 -0.40 -17.27
C LEU A 78 -11.83 0.39 -18.51
N VAL A 79 -11.31 0.08 -19.70
CA VAL A 79 -11.80 0.65 -20.96
C VAL A 79 -13.25 0.23 -21.20
N GLN A 80 -13.53 -1.08 -21.06
CA GLN A 80 -14.86 -1.63 -21.35
C GLN A 80 -15.89 -1.18 -20.32
N VAL A 81 -15.53 -1.21 -19.03
CA VAL A 81 -16.39 -0.71 -17.94
C VAL A 81 -16.66 0.78 -18.14
N GLY A 82 -15.64 1.58 -18.48
CA GLY A 82 -15.82 3.01 -18.77
C GLY A 82 -16.77 3.28 -19.94
N ASN A 83 -16.69 2.48 -21.01
CA ASN A 83 -17.58 2.59 -22.18
C ASN A 83 -19.06 2.30 -21.86
N CYS A 84 -19.36 1.65 -20.72
CA CYS A 84 -20.74 1.48 -20.24
C CYS A 84 -21.30 2.72 -19.53
N TYR A 85 -20.47 3.76 -19.33
CA TYR A 85 -20.80 5.04 -18.68
C TYR A 85 -20.31 6.21 -19.54
N HIS A 86 -20.29 7.41 -18.96
CA HIS A 86 -19.58 8.56 -19.52
C HIS A 86 -18.10 8.57 -19.10
N THR A 87 -17.59 7.60 -18.36
CA THR A 87 -16.18 7.60 -17.98
C THR A 87 -15.28 7.37 -19.19
N LYS A 88 -14.16 8.11 -19.29
CA LYS A 88 -13.13 7.85 -20.30
C LYS A 88 -11.80 7.51 -19.66
N MET A 89 -11.14 6.48 -20.19
CA MET A 89 -9.78 6.13 -19.82
C MET A 89 -8.78 6.90 -20.68
N ILE A 90 -7.86 7.60 -20.02
CA ILE A 90 -6.74 8.31 -20.65
C ILE A 90 -5.43 7.64 -20.27
N THR A 91 -4.69 7.22 -21.29
CA THR A 91 -3.33 6.69 -21.14
C THR A 91 -2.31 7.79 -21.35
N THR A 92 -1.29 7.83 -20.50
CA THR A 92 -0.29 8.91 -20.52
C THR A 92 1.13 8.44 -20.84
N ALA A 93 1.44 7.16 -20.68
CA ALA A 93 2.77 6.62 -20.93
C ALA A 93 2.81 5.78 -22.22
N ASP A 94 3.80 5.99 -23.09
CA ASP A 94 3.97 5.22 -24.33
C ASP A 94 4.15 3.71 -24.08
N LYS A 95 4.70 3.35 -22.92
CA LYS A 95 4.91 1.95 -22.51
C LYS A 95 3.64 1.21 -22.10
N ALA A 96 2.49 1.89 -22.03
CA ALA A 96 1.22 1.29 -21.65
C ALA A 96 0.07 1.87 -22.49
N ARG A 97 -0.25 1.18 -23.58
CA ARG A 97 -1.30 1.54 -24.53
C ARG A 97 -2.44 0.54 -24.43
N PHE A 98 -3.66 1.05 -24.41
CA PHE A 98 -4.88 0.26 -24.26
C PHE A 98 -5.82 0.58 -25.42
N THR A 99 -6.18 -0.43 -26.20
CA THR A 99 -7.13 -0.25 -27.32
C THR A 99 -8.48 0.26 -26.79
N GLY A 100 -8.95 1.37 -27.35
CA GLY A 100 -10.21 2.03 -26.93
C GLY A 100 -10.03 3.16 -25.89
N ALA A 101 -8.88 3.23 -25.23
CA ALA A 101 -8.52 4.41 -24.42
C ALA A 101 -8.01 5.54 -25.33
N ASP A 102 -8.22 6.78 -24.91
CA ASP A 102 -7.54 7.90 -25.56
C ASP A 102 -6.11 7.99 -25.03
N HIS A 103 -5.23 8.57 -25.84
CA HIS A 103 -3.83 8.72 -25.49
C HIS A 103 -3.44 10.20 -25.47
N VAL A 104 -3.11 10.68 -24.28
CA VAL A 104 -2.49 12.00 -24.08
C VAL A 104 -1.13 11.75 -23.48
N LYS A 105 -0.14 11.57 -24.36
CA LYS A 105 1.25 11.33 -23.96
C LYS A 105 1.68 12.40 -22.96
N PHE A 106 2.31 11.97 -21.87
CA PHE A 106 2.94 12.84 -20.90
C PHE A 106 4.44 12.97 -21.19
N GLU A 107 4.94 14.20 -21.27
CA GLU A 107 6.37 14.49 -21.40
C GLU A 107 6.80 15.52 -20.36
N MET A 108 8.01 15.37 -19.84
CA MET A 108 8.47 16.15 -18.70
C MET A 108 8.55 17.66 -18.98
N HIS A 109 8.82 18.06 -20.23
CA HIS A 109 9.01 19.46 -20.62
C HIS A 109 7.70 20.24 -20.77
N ASN A 110 6.57 19.55 -20.98
CA ASN A 110 5.24 20.15 -21.21
C ASN A 110 4.15 19.49 -20.31
N GLY A 111 4.56 18.85 -19.21
CA GLY A 111 3.66 18.06 -18.35
C GLY A 111 2.46 18.84 -17.81
N MET A 112 2.59 20.15 -17.58
CA MET A 112 1.46 21.00 -17.17
C MET A 112 0.45 21.23 -18.29
N GLU A 113 0.89 21.41 -19.53
CA GLU A 113 -0.02 21.57 -20.67
C GLU A 113 -0.86 20.30 -20.87
N GLN A 114 -0.22 19.14 -20.79
CA GLN A 114 -0.90 17.84 -20.88
C GLN A 114 -1.84 17.63 -19.70
N ALA A 115 -1.43 18.00 -18.48
CA ALA A 115 -2.28 17.89 -17.31
C ALA A 115 -3.55 18.77 -17.44
N ARG A 116 -3.41 20.03 -17.85
CA ARG A 116 -4.55 20.92 -18.13
C ARG A 116 -5.48 20.35 -19.19
N LYS A 117 -4.92 19.80 -20.27
CA LYS A 117 -5.69 19.14 -21.33
C LYS A 117 -6.53 17.99 -20.76
N VAL A 118 -5.94 17.12 -19.95
CA VAL A 118 -6.64 15.98 -19.34
C VAL A 118 -7.71 16.44 -18.34
N VAL A 119 -7.42 17.45 -17.51
CA VAL A 119 -8.41 18.01 -16.57
C VAL A 119 -9.57 18.68 -17.31
N LYS A 120 -9.29 19.44 -18.38
CA LYS A 120 -10.32 20.03 -19.23
C LYS A 120 -11.22 18.96 -19.86
N MET A 121 -10.65 17.86 -20.35
CA MET A 121 -11.43 16.72 -20.83
C MET A 121 -12.34 16.14 -19.73
N ALA A 122 -11.88 16.10 -18.47
CA ALA A 122 -12.69 15.62 -17.35
C ALA A 122 -13.89 16.54 -17.09
N ILE A 123 -13.63 17.85 -17.05
CA ILE A 123 -14.67 18.87 -16.86
C ILE A 123 -15.71 18.81 -17.99
N GLU A 124 -15.28 18.69 -19.24
CA GLU A 124 -16.18 18.59 -20.40
C GLU A 124 -17.07 17.35 -20.36
N ARG A 125 -16.62 16.27 -19.72
CA ARG A 125 -17.41 15.03 -19.55
C ARG A 125 -18.37 15.08 -18.38
N TYR A 126 -18.21 16.01 -17.44
CA TYR A 126 -19.11 16.12 -16.27
C TYR A 126 -20.58 16.27 -16.70
N SER A 127 -20.86 17.07 -17.74
CA SER A 127 -22.21 17.24 -18.27
C SER A 127 -22.78 15.99 -18.98
N MET A 128 -21.94 14.99 -19.28
CA MET A 128 -22.36 13.71 -19.86
C MET A 128 -22.71 12.67 -18.79
N ARG A 129 -22.45 12.95 -17.51
CA ARG A 129 -22.78 12.07 -16.40
C ARG A 129 -24.28 11.81 -16.37
N ASN A 130 -24.69 10.55 -16.36
CA ASN A 130 -26.09 10.19 -16.15
C ASN A 130 -26.38 10.15 -14.63
N PRO A 131 -27.15 11.11 -14.08
CA PRO A 131 -27.42 11.17 -12.64
C PRO A 131 -28.20 9.96 -12.12
N ASP A 132 -29.03 9.32 -12.95
CA ASP A 132 -29.85 8.16 -12.56
C ASP A 132 -29.02 6.88 -12.38
N ARG A 133 -27.74 6.92 -12.74
CA ARG A 133 -26.78 5.80 -12.61
C ARG A 133 -25.64 6.10 -11.65
N VAL A 134 -25.77 7.16 -10.86
CA VAL A 134 -24.78 7.53 -9.84
C VAL A 134 -25.13 6.85 -8.53
N GLU A 135 -24.23 6.02 -8.02
CA GLU A 135 -24.30 5.41 -6.70
C GLU A 135 -22.90 5.40 -6.09
N ILE A 136 -22.64 6.33 -5.17
CA ILE A 136 -21.38 6.39 -4.42
C ILE A 136 -21.65 5.72 -3.06
N PRO A 137 -21.14 4.50 -2.81
CA PRO A 137 -21.49 3.75 -1.62
C PRO A 137 -20.63 4.14 -0.41
N GLY A 138 -21.27 4.18 0.76
CA GLY A 138 -20.61 4.37 2.05
C GLY A 138 -20.07 5.79 2.27
N GLU A 139 -19.57 6.01 3.48
CA GLU A 139 -18.91 7.25 3.86
C GLU A 139 -17.38 7.06 3.80
N PRO A 140 -16.61 8.12 3.52
CA PRO A 140 -15.16 8.05 3.62
C PRO A 140 -14.73 7.70 5.05
N VAL A 141 -13.61 6.99 5.17
CA VAL A 141 -13.01 6.62 6.46
C VAL A 141 -11.72 7.41 6.62
N ASP A 142 -11.58 8.08 7.77
CA ASP A 142 -10.39 8.83 8.11
C ASP A 142 -9.18 7.91 8.27
N ILE A 143 -8.02 8.40 7.86
CA ILE A 143 -6.74 7.72 7.99
C ILE A 143 -5.64 8.74 8.30
N MET A 144 -4.62 8.29 9.02
CA MET A 144 -3.34 8.96 9.20
C MET A 144 -2.31 8.32 8.26
N THR A 145 -1.58 9.18 7.54
CA THR A 145 -0.66 8.80 6.47
C THR A 145 0.59 9.70 6.53
N GLY A 146 1.58 9.43 5.69
CA GLY A 146 2.77 10.28 5.58
C GLY A 146 3.97 9.79 6.40
N PHE A 147 3.96 8.55 6.90
CA PHE A 147 5.05 8.00 7.68
C PHE A 147 6.21 7.55 6.78
N SER A 148 7.03 8.50 6.33
CA SER A 148 8.36 8.18 5.81
C SER A 148 9.32 7.81 6.96
N ASN A 149 10.51 7.32 6.64
CA ASN A 149 11.52 7.06 7.67
C ASN A 149 11.92 8.34 8.40
N GLU A 150 11.96 9.47 7.69
CA GLU A 150 12.22 10.79 8.24
C GLU A 150 11.11 11.22 9.21
N ALA A 151 9.84 11.03 8.83
CA ALA A 151 8.71 11.34 9.71
C ALA A 151 8.68 10.44 10.95
N LEU A 152 9.03 9.15 10.81
CA LEU A 152 9.16 8.25 11.95
C LEU A 152 10.31 8.69 12.88
N LEU A 153 11.49 9.00 12.34
CA LEU A 153 12.61 9.52 13.11
C LEU A 153 12.24 10.79 13.87
N GLU A 154 11.53 11.73 13.22
CA GLU A 154 11.03 12.95 13.85
C GLU A 154 10.07 12.63 14.99
N ALA A 155 9.11 11.72 14.78
CA ALA A 155 8.19 11.26 15.83
C ALA A 155 8.92 10.63 17.03
N PHE A 156 10.07 9.99 16.81
CA PHE A 156 10.92 9.43 17.86
C PHE A 156 11.98 10.41 18.41
N GLY A 157 11.88 11.71 18.12
CA GLY A 157 12.80 12.72 18.66
C GLY A 157 14.18 12.75 18.00
N GLY A 158 14.29 12.27 16.76
CA GLY A 158 15.50 12.32 15.93
C GLY A 158 16.37 11.07 15.95
N SER A 159 15.98 10.01 16.67
CA SER A 159 16.70 8.73 16.73
C SER A 159 15.75 7.54 16.75
N LEU A 160 16.21 6.36 16.31
CA LEU A 160 15.47 5.09 16.43
C LEU A 160 15.62 4.44 17.82
N THR A 161 16.43 5.01 18.72
CA THR A 161 16.66 4.49 20.08
C THR A 161 15.34 4.17 20.82
N PRO A 162 14.30 5.04 20.81
CA PRO A 162 13.06 4.73 21.52
C PRO A 162 12.34 3.49 20.98
N LEU A 163 12.37 3.26 19.66
CA LEU A 163 11.81 2.05 19.04
C LEU A 163 12.63 0.82 19.41
N ILE A 164 13.95 0.92 19.41
CA ILE A 164 14.86 -0.16 19.82
C ILE A 164 14.64 -0.53 21.29
N ASP A 165 14.49 0.45 22.17
CA ASP A 165 14.26 0.22 23.59
C ASP A 165 12.88 -0.41 23.83
N ALA A 166 11.86 0.00 23.08
CA ALA A 166 10.55 -0.65 23.08
C ALA A 166 10.64 -2.13 22.63
N ILE A 167 11.49 -2.42 21.65
CA ILE A 167 11.74 -3.80 21.19
C ILE A 167 12.46 -4.62 22.25
N LYS A 168 13.53 -4.08 22.85
CA LYS A 168 14.28 -4.74 23.93
C LYS A 168 13.39 -5.03 25.13
N ALA A 169 12.53 -4.08 25.50
CA ALA A 169 11.59 -4.21 26.61
C ALA A 169 10.38 -5.11 26.32
N GLY A 170 10.23 -5.62 25.09
CA GLY A 170 9.10 -6.47 24.71
C GLY A 170 7.77 -5.73 24.52
N LYS A 171 7.75 -4.40 24.65
CA LYS A 171 6.56 -3.58 24.37
C LYS A 171 6.20 -3.58 22.89
N VAL A 172 7.21 -3.67 22.02
CA VAL A 172 7.04 -3.96 20.59
C VAL A 172 7.81 -5.24 20.29
N ARG A 173 7.12 -6.36 20.15
CA ARG A 173 7.79 -7.67 20.05
C ARG A 173 8.58 -7.82 18.75
N GLY A 174 8.12 -7.18 17.68
CA GLY A 174 8.77 -7.11 16.38
C GLY A 174 8.00 -6.19 15.44
N ALA A 175 8.39 -6.18 14.16
CA ALA A 175 7.68 -5.43 13.13
C ALA A 175 7.44 -6.26 11.86
N VAL A 176 6.30 -6.03 11.20
CA VAL A 176 5.91 -6.74 9.99
C VAL A 176 5.50 -5.79 8.88
N GLY A 177 6.16 -5.86 7.74
CA GLY A 177 5.73 -5.19 6.51
C GLY A 177 4.66 -6.01 5.78
N ILE A 178 3.40 -5.57 5.81
CA ILE A 178 2.32 -6.19 5.02
C ILE A 178 2.13 -5.39 3.73
N VAL A 179 2.45 -6.03 2.61
CA VAL A 179 2.64 -5.39 1.30
C VAL A 179 1.85 -6.11 0.22
N GLY A 180 1.82 -5.50 -0.97
CA GLY A 180 1.31 -6.16 -2.16
C GLY A 180 -0.12 -5.76 -2.47
N CYS A 181 -0.93 -6.75 -2.87
CA CYS A 181 -2.04 -6.53 -3.78
C CYS A 181 -3.36 -7.08 -3.22
N ASN A 182 -4.31 -7.28 -4.14
CA ASN A 182 -5.49 -8.12 -3.96
C ASN A 182 -5.49 -9.19 -5.05
N ASN A 183 -6.20 -10.29 -4.81
CA ASN A 183 -6.30 -11.39 -5.75
C ASN A 183 -7.72 -11.99 -5.68
N PRO A 184 -8.45 -12.11 -6.80
CA PRO A 184 -9.84 -12.57 -6.80
C PRO A 184 -10.01 -14.03 -6.37
N LYS A 185 -8.92 -14.81 -6.22
CA LYS A 185 -8.95 -16.15 -5.59
C LYS A 185 -9.32 -16.09 -4.11
N TYR A 186 -9.18 -14.93 -3.48
CA TYR A 186 -9.46 -14.70 -2.08
C TYR A 186 -10.60 -13.70 -1.91
N LYS A 187 -11.28 -13.77 -0.76
CA LYS A 187 -12.22 -12.72 -0.37
C LYS A 187 -11.44 -11.41 -0.24
N HIS A 188 -11.82 -10.41 -1.04
CA HIS A 188 -11.15 -9.12 -1.12
C HIS A 188 -10.88 -8.50 0.26
N ASP A 189 -9.62 -8.12 0.51
CA ASP A 189 -9.10 -7.50 1.74
C ASP A 189 -9.19 -8.39 3.00
N TYR A 190 -9.78 -9.58 2.94
CA TYR A 190 -10.00 -10.42 4.12
C TYR A 190 -8.69 -10.87 4.77
N CYS A 191 -7.73 -11.35 3.98
CA CYS A 191 -6.47 -11.83 4.54
C CYS A 191 -5.60 -10.65 4.97
N ASN A 192 -5.62 -9.55 4.20
CA ASN A 192 -4.92 -8.31 4.55
C ASN A 192 -5.37 -7.77 5.91
N VAL A 193 -6.68 -7.63 6.14
CA VAL A 193 -7.24 -7.05 7.38
C VAL A 193 -7.06 -7.98 8.57
N ASN A 194 -7.37 -9.27 8.43
CA ASN A 194 -7.29 -10.20 9.56
C ASN A 194 -5.85 -10.45 9.98
N LEU A 195 -4.90 -10.58 9.06
CA LEU A 195 -3.49 -10.70 9.42
C LEU A 195 -3.01 -9.46 10.19
N THR A 196 -3.36 -8.26 9.71
CA THR A 196 -3.01 -7.00 10.39
C THR A 196 -3.54 -6.99 11.82
N ARG A 197 -4.81 -7.31 12.03
CA ARG A 197 -5.45 -7.34 13.35
C ARG A 197 -4.81 -8.36 14.29
N GLU A 198 -4.47 -9.55 13.80
CA GLU A 198 -3.85 -10.58 14.62
C GLU A 198 -2.42 -10.21 15.05
N LEU A 199 -1.68 -9.49 14.21
CA LEU A 199 -0.32 -9.05 14.54
C LEU A 199 -0.32 -7.91 15.56
N ILE A 200 -1.13 -6.88 15.39
CA ILE A 200 -1.16 -5.75 16.34
C ILE A 200 -1.61 -6.18 17.75
N LYS A 201 -2.53 -7.16 17.86
CA LYS A 201 -2.94 -7.76 19.15
C LYS A 201 -1.79 -8.45 19.89
N LYS A 202 -0.73 -8.84 19.17
CA LYS A 202 0.44 -9.55 19.68
C LYS A 202 1.62 -8.60 19.93
N ASP A 203 1.36 -7.30 20.03
CA ASP A 203 2.38 -6.25 20.18
C ASP A 203 3.39 -6.22 19.04
N ILE A 204 2.98 -6.60 17.83
CA ILE A 204 3.81 -6.53 16.63
C ILE A 204 3.39 -5.29 15.83
N LEU A 205 4.34 -4.37 15.64
CA LEU A 205 4.11 -3.17 14.84
C LEU A 205 3.87 -3.57 13.38
N VAL A 206 2.78 -3.10 12.79
CA VAL A 206 2.51 -3.36 11.37
C VAL A 206 2.83 -2.14 10.53
N ILE A 207 3.56 -2.36 9.44
CA ILE A 207 3.84 -1.38 8.41
C ILE A 207 3.11 -1.81 7.14
N VAL A 208 2.35 -0.91 6.51
CA VAL A 208 1.62 -1.20 5.27
C VAL A 208 2.08 -0.34 4.11
N THR A 209 2.09 -0.96 2.92
CA THR A 209 2.29 -0.26 1.65
C THR A 209 1.33 -0.78 0.58
N GLY A 210 1.18 -0.01 -0.51
CA GLY A 210 0.47 -0.45 -1.70
C GLY A 210 -1.04 -0.64 -1.47
N CYS A 211 -1.59 -1.78 -1.93
CA CYS A 211 -3.05 -2.01 -1.84
C CYS A 211 -3.52 -2.34 -0.42
N VAL A 212 -2.60 -2.79 0.44
CA VAL A 212 -2.87 -3.11 1.84
C VAL A 212 -3.22 -1.84 2.61
N THR A 213 -2.68 -0.68 2.23
CA THR A 213 -3.05 0.63 2.80
C THR A 213 -4.56 0.84 2.77
N THR A 214 -5.21 0.64 1.62
CA THR A 214 -6.66 0.82 1.49
C THR A 214 -7.42 -0.18 2.35
N ALA A 215 -6.96 -1.44 2.43
CA ALA A 215 -7.57 -2.48 3.24
C ALA A 215 -7.52 -2.10 4.74
N ALA A 216 -6.35 -1.70 5.23
CA ALA A 216 -6.15 -1.27 6.61
C ALA A 216 -6.91 0.02 6.93
N GLY A 217 -6.91 0.99 6.02
CA GLY A 217 -7.64 2.25 6.15
C GLY A 217 -9.14 2.04 6.29
N LYS A 218 -9.76 1.31 5.36
CA LYS A 218 -11.20 0.95 5.41
C LYS A 218 -11.58 0.17 6.68
N ALA A 219 -10.64 -0.58 7.24
CA ALA A 219 -10.83 -1.33 8.47
C ALA A 219 -10.64 -0.49 9.75
N GLY A 220 -10.38 0.82 9.64
CA GLY A 220 -10.16 1.72 10.76
C GLY A 220 -8.88 1.42 11.54
N LEU A 221 -7.84 0.95 10.85
CA LEU A 221 -6.57 0.55 11.47
C LEU A 221 -5.47 1.61 11.34
N LEU A 222 -5.66 2.61 10.47
CA LEU A 222 -4.69 3.67 10.20
C LEU A 222 -4.99 4.97 10.97
N VAL A 223 -5.74 4.92 12.07
CA VAL A 223 -6.03 6.08 12.93
C VAL A 223 -5.46 5.87 14.33
N PRO A 224 -5.06 6.92 15.07
CA PRO A 224 -4.52 6.77 16.42
C PRO A 224 -5.45 5.98 17.36
N GLU A 225 -6.76 6.12 17.23
CA GLU A 225 -7.76 5.40 18.04
C GLU A 225 -7.71 3.89 17.84
N ALA A 226 -7.09 3.41 16.74
CA ALA A 226 -6.92 1.99 16.49
C ALA A 226 -5.98 1.30 17.50
N ILE A 227 -5.25 2.04 18.35
CA ILE A 227 -4.47 1.48 19.46
C ILE A 227 -5.30 0.61 20.41
N GLU A 228 -6.62 0.83 20.49
CA GLU A 228 -7.55 0.00 21.26
C GLU A 228 -7.65 -1.44 20.73
N GLN A 229 -7.19 -1.68 19.50
CA GLN A 229 -7.17 -2.99 18.85
C GLN A 229 -5.81 -3.68 18.98
N ALA A 230 -4.80 -2.98 19.51
CA ALA A 230 -3.45 -3.48 19.70
C ALA A 230 -3.26 -4.14 21.07
N GLY A 231 -2.17 -4.90 21.22
CA GLY A 231 -1.73 -5.39 22.51
C GLY A 231 -1.29 -4.24 23.43
N PRO A 232 -1.09 -4.52 24.74
CA PRO A 232 -0.83 -3.50 25.75
C PRO A 232 0.47 -2.71 25.49
N GLY A 233 1.52 -3.36 25.01
CA GLY A 233 2.81 -2.71 24.76
C GLY A 233 2.75 -1.78 23.57
N LEU A 234 2.19 -2.24 22.44
CA LEU A 234 2.05 -1.44 21.24
C LEU A 234 1.04 -0.31 21.46
N LYS A 235 -0.03 -0.55 22.22
CA LYS A 235 -0.98 0.49 22.64
C LYS A 235 -0.30 1.61 23.42
N GLU A 236 0.58 1.28 24.37
CA GLU A 236 1.33 2.28 25.15
C GLU A 236 2.26 3.10 24.25
N ILE A 237 3.07 2.43 23.42
CA ILE A 237 4.06 3.10 22.57
C ILE A 237 3.38 4.00 21.54
N CYS A 238 2.39 3.48 20.82
CA CYS A 238 1.65 4.26 19.83
C CYS A 238 0.84 5.41 20.47
N GLY A 239 0.24 5.17 21.64
CA GLY A 239 -0.48 6.20 22.38
C GLY A 239 0.40 7.36 22.84
N ASN A 240 1.61 7.08 23.32
CA ASN A 240 2.58 8.10 23.72
C ASN A 240 3.08 8.95 22.53
N LEU A 241 3.12 8.37 21.33
CA LEU A 241 3.58 9.03 20.11
C LEU A 241 2.43 9.69 19.32
N GLY A 242 1.17 9.39 19.66
CA GLY A 242 0.01 9.86 18.90
C GLY A 242 -0.09 9.27 17.49
N ILE A 243 0.43 8.05 17.27
CA ILE A 243 0.44 7.38 15.96
C ILE A 243 -0.45 6.13 15.97
N PRO A 244 -0.97 5.67 14.81
CA PRO A 244 -1.68 4.39 14.72
C PRO A 244 -0.75 3.19 15.00
N PRO A 245 -1.29 2.02 15.42
CA PRO A 245 -0.54 0.77 15.52
C PRO A 245 -0.21 0.15 14.15
N VAL A 246 -0.77 0.70 13.08
CA VAL A 246 -0.50 0.34 11.69
C VAL A 246 0.01 1.57 10.94
N ILE A 247 1.22 1.50 10.42
CA ILE A 247 1.94 2.63 9.85
C ILE A 247 1.90 2.56 8.33
N HIS A 248 1.30 3.56 7.68
CA HIS A 248 1.31 3.66 6.23
C HIS A 248 2.62 4.29 5.71
N MET A 249 3.43 3.49 5.02
CA MET A 249 4.74 3.90 4.48
C MET A 249 4.76 4.12 2.95
N GLY A 250 3.60 4.15 2.29
CA GLY A 250 3.47 4.57 0.90
C GLY A 250 3.17 3.47 -0.12
N SER A 251 3.69 3.66 -1.32
CA SER A 251 3.43 2.83 -2.50
C SER A 251 4.28 1.56 -2.55
N CYS A 252 4.09 0.71 -3.57
CA CYS A 252 4.89 -0.51 -3.71
C CYS A 252 6.40 -0.26 -3.86
N VAL A 253 6.82 0.89 -4.42
CA VAL A 253 8.26 1.23 -4.49
C VAL A 253 8.78 1.75 -3.16
N ASP A 254 7.92 2.29 -2.30
CA ASP A 254 8.28 2.73 -0.96
C ASP A 254 8.53 1.58 0.02
N ASN A 255 8.36 0.32 -0.41
CA ASN A 255 8.92 -0.82 0.32
C ASN A 255 10.46 -0.73 0.48
N ALA A 256 11.14 0.06 -0.36
CA ALA A 256 12.53 0.45 -0.14
C ALA A 256 12.73 1.17 1.21
N ARG A 257 11.73 1.89 1.73
CA ARG A 257 11.76 2.52 3.05
C ARG A 257 11.77 1.47 4.16
N ILE A 258 11.04 0.37 4.00
CA ILE A 258 11.05 -0.76 4.95
C ILE A 258 12.46 -1.37 5.01
N LEU A 259 13.10 -1.58 3.86
CA LEU A 259 14.48 -2.06 3.82
C LEU A 259 15.46 -1.06 4.46
N GLN A 260 15.30 0.23 4.17
CA GLN A 260 16.13 1.28 4.77
C GLN A 260 15.94 1.31 6.29
N LEU A 261 14.71 1.21 6.80
CA LEU A 261 14.44 1.17 8.24
C LEU A 261 15.07 -0.07 8.89
N ALA A 262 14.92 -1.24 8.27
CA ALA A 262 15.55 -2.47 8.74
C ALA A 262 17.09 -2.33 8.80
N ALA A 263 17.70 -1.74 7.76
CA ALA A 263 19.14 -1.49 7.75
C ALA A 263 19.58 -0.50 8.84
N LEU A 264 18.81 0.58 9.06
CA LEU A 264 19.10 1.54 10.13
C LEU A 264 19.02 0.88 11.52
N LEU A 265 17.99 0.08 11.78
CA LEU A 265 17.85 -0.66 13.03
C LEU A 265 18.99 -1.68 13.24
N ALA A 266 19.34 -2.43 12.19
CA ALA A 266 20.41 -3.43 12.22
C ALA A 266 21.77 -2.78 12.53
N ASN A 267 22.08 -1.66 11.85
CA ASN A 267 23.32 -0.92 12.06
C ASN A 267 23.42 -0.33 13.47
N GLU A 268 22.33 0.24 13.99
CA GLU A 268 22.29 0.87 15.31
C GLU A 268 22.61 -0.12 16.45
N ILE A 269 22.19 -1.38 16.31
CA ILE A 269 22.47 -2.43 17.31
C ILE A 269 23.60 -3.38 16.90
N GLY A 270 24.27 -3.12 15.77
CA GLY A 270 25.44 -3.87 15.30
C GLY A 270 25.17 -5.32 14.90
N VAL A 271 24.02 -5.61 14.29
CA VAL A 271 23.62 -6.97 13.85
C VAL A 271 23.27 -6.99 12.35
N SER A 272 23.01 -8.18 11.80
CA SER A 272 22.45 -8.31 10.45
C SER A 272 20.94 -8.04 10.45
N ILE A 273 20.38 -7.61 9.32
CA ILE A 273 18.92 -7.55 9.14
C ILE A 273 18.27 -8.91 9.43
N SER A 274 18.95 -10.01 9.09
CA SER A 274 18.49 -11.37 9.35
C SER A 274 18.34 -11.70 10.83
N ASP A 275 18.95 -10.94 11.74
CA ASP A 275 18.89 -11.18 13.19
C ASP A 275 17.73 -10.42 13.84
N LEU A 276 17.19 -9.40 13.15
CA LEU A 276 16.11 -8.58 13.67
C LEU A 276 14.79 -9.37 13.77
N PRO A 277 13.92 -9.04 14.74
CA PRO A 277 12.58 -9.60 14.86
C PRO A 277 11.63 -9.00 13.82
N LEU A 278 11.93 -9.25 12.54
CA LEU A 278 11.21 -8.73 11.39
C LEU A 278 10.62 -9.87 10.53
N ALA A 279 9.48 -9.57 9.91
CA ALA A 279 8.96 -10.37 8.81
C ALA A 279 8.29 -9.47 7.76
N ALA A 280 8.02 -10.03 6.59
CA ALA A 280 7.21 -9.42 5.55
C ALA A 280 6.04 -10.34 5.20
N SER A 281 4.97 -9.77 4.67
CA SER A 281 3.83 -10.55 4.22
C SER A 281 3.17 -9.96 2.97
N SER A 282 2.78 -10.83 2.04
CA SER A 282 1.88 -10.49 0.94
C SER A 282 0.70 -11.47 0.88
N PRO A 283 -0.38 -11.21 1.66
CA PRO A 283 -1.47 -12.17 1.84
C PRO A 283 -2.28 -12.41 0.56
N GLU A 284 -2.53 -11.35 -0.21
CA GLU A 284 -3.39 -11.40 -1.41
C GLU A 284 -2.62 -10.97 -2.67
N TRP A 285 -1.35 -11.37 -2.78
CA TRP A 285 -0.51 -10.98 -3.90
C TRP A 285 -1.01 -11.53 -5.25
N TYR A 286 -0.63 -10.87 -6.35
CA TYR A 286 -0.93 -11.37 -7.71
C TYR A 286 0.15 -11.04 -8.73
N SER A 287 0.81 -9.88 -8.59
CA SER A 287 1.71 -9.36 -9.61
C SER A 287 3.13 -9.91 -9.48
N GLU A 288 3.85 -9.95 -10.61
CA GLU A 288 5.30 -10.24 -10.63
C GLU A 288 6.07 -9.24 -9.77
N LYS A 289 5.62 -7.98 -9.70
CA LYS A 289 6.19 -6.97 -8.79
C LYS A 289 6.13 -7.43 -7.34
N ALA A 290 5.01 -8.00 -6.89
CA ALA A 290 4.89 -8.51 -5.53
C ALA A 290 5.79 -9.74 -5.30
N ALA A 291 5.95 -10.61 -6.30
CA ALA A 291 6.93 -11.69 -6.24
C ALA A 291 8.36 -11.15 -6.09
N THR A 292 8.77 -10.16 -6.89
CA THR A 292 10.09 -9.51 -6.79
C THR A 292 10.29 -8.85 -5.42
N ILE A 293 9.24 -8.21 -4.88
CA ILE A 293 9.26 -7.62 -3.53
C ILE A 293 9.51 -8.70 -2.47
N GLY A 294 8.78 -9.81 -2.55
CA GLY A 294 9.03 -10.94 -1.66
C GLY A 294 10.45 -11.50 -1.80
N THR A 295 10.96 -11.61 -3.03
CA THR A 295 12.31 -12.11 -3.29
C THR A 295 13.39 -11.22 -2.69
N TYR A 296 13.32 -9.89 -2.88
CA TYR A 296 14.34 -9.03 -2.28
C TYR A 296 14.22 -8.95 -0.76
N ALA A 297 13.01 -9.10 -0.20
CA ALA A 297 12.83 -9.14 1.26
C ALA A 297 13.53 -10.37 1.84
N VAL A 298 13.30 -11.56 1.25
CA VAL A 298 14.01 -12.79 1.62
C VAL A 298 15.52 -12.64 1.42
N ALA A 299 15.97 -12.12 0.28
CA ALA A 299 17.39 -11.91 0.01
C ALA A 299 18.05 -10.91 0.97
N SER A 300 17.26 -10.04 1.61
CA SER A 300 17.72 -9.10 2.63
C SER A 300 17.65 -9.68 4.05
N GLY A 301 17.35 -10.98 4.22
CA GLY A 301 17.25 -11.64 5.52
C GLY A 301 15.89 -11.50 6.20
N ILE A 302 14.85 -11.08 5.49
CA ILE A 302 13.49 -10.91 6.05
C ILE A 302 12.62 -12.11 5.67
N TYR A 303 12.21 -12.89 6.68
CA TYR A 303 11.27 -13.99 6.49
C TYR A 303 9.96 -13.48 5.88
N THR A 304 9.52 -14.09 4.79
CA THR A 304 8.43 -13.53 3.97
C THR A 304 7.29 -14.51 3.76
N HIS A 305 6.14 -14.17 4.32
CA HIS A 305 4.89 -14.91 4.14
C HIS A 305 4.17 -14.51 2.82
N LEU A 306 3.69 -15.49 2.05
CA LEU A 306 2.78 -15.29 0.92
C LEU A 306 1.49 -16.09 1.16
N GLY A 307 0.32 -15.50 0.92
CA GLY A 307 -0.95 -16.22 1.14
C GLY A 307 -1.23 -17.33 0.12
N HIS A 308 -0.48 -17.38 -0.98
CA HIS A 308 -0.54 -18.46 -1.95
C HIS A 308 0.82 -18.72 -2.60
N PRO A 309 1.11 -19.95 -3.06
CA PRO A 309 2.39 -20.27 -3.66
C PRO A 309 2.53 -19.57 -5.02
N PRO A 310 3.77 -19.21 -5.42
CA PRO A 310 4.10 -18.97 -6.82
C PRO A 310 3.93 -20.25 -7.64
N ASN A 311 3.97 -20.14 -8.97
CA ASN A 311 3.88 -21.29 -9.89
C ASN A 311 5.19 -22.09 -9.95
N ILE A 312 5.68 -22.57 -8.79
CA ILE A 312 6.96 -23.29 -8.63
C ILE A 312 6.78 -24.71 -8.10
N THR A 313 5.56 -25.07 -7.67
CA THR A 313 5.24 -26.33 -6.97
C THR A 313 5.41 -27.59 -7.83
N GLY A 314 5.57 -27.44 -9.15
CA GLY A 314 5.94 -28.54 -10.05
C GLY A 314 7.38 -29.05 -9.88
N SER A 315 8.25 -28.29 -9.19
CA SER A 315 9.62 -28.70 -8.87
C SER A 315 9.82 -28.74 -7.36
N PRO A 316 9.97 -29.93 -6.76
CA PRO A 316 10.32 -30.06 -5.35
C PRO A 316 11.64 -29.39 -4.99
N ILE A 317 12.62 -29.39 -5.90
CA ILE A 317 13.93 -28.75 -5.70
C ILE A 317 13.75 -27.24 -5.51
N VAL A 318 13.02 -26.58 -6.43
CA VAL A 318 12.78 -25.13 -6.36
C VAL A 318 11.91 -24.78 -5.16
N THR A 319 10.89 -25.59 -4.88
CA THR A 319 9.99 -25.38 -3.74
C THR A 319 10.74 -25.48 -2.42
N ASN A 320 11.54 -26.54 -2.23
CA ASN A 320 12.29 -26.74 -0.98
C ASN A 320 13.40 -25.69 -0.80
N LEU A 321 14.04 -25.25 -1.89
CA LEU A 321 14.96 -24.12 -1.85
C LEU A 321 14.24 -22.85 -1.34
N ALA A 322 13.07 -22.52 -1.91
CA ALA A 322 12.33 -21.33 -1.52
C ALA A 322 11.83 -21.36 -0.07
N LEU A 323 11.37 -22.51 0.42
CA LEU A 323 10.73 -22.64 1.74
C LEU A 323 11.70 -22.92 2.90
N GLY A 324 12.94 -23.35 2.61
CA GLY A 324 13.91 -23.66 3.65
C GLY A 324 15.36 -23.42 3.25
N GLY A 325 15.76 -23.84 2.05
CA GLY A 325 17.17 -23.72 1.62
C GLY A 325 17.69 -22.28 1.55
N LEU A 326 16.82 -21.29 1.33
CA LEU A 326 17.19 -19.87 1.42
C LEU A 326 17.47 -19.42 2.86
N ASP A 327 16.87 -20.04 3.89
CA ASP A 327 17.14 -19.66 5.29
C ASP A 327 18.61 -19.92 5.65
N ASP A 328 19.18 -21.02 5.14
CA ASP A 328 20.60 -21.36 5.32
C ASP A 328 21.55 -20.43 4.54
N LEU A 329 21.09 -19.86 3.41
CA LEU A 329 21.92 -19.05 2.51
C LEU A 329 21.90 -17.55 2.85
N VAL A 330 20.71 -17.02 3.15
CA VAL A 330 20.48 -15.57 3.33
C VAL A 330 19.80 -15.24 4.66
N GLY A 331 19.61 -16.22 5.54
CA GLY A 331 19.02 -16.01 6.87
C GLY A 331 17.50 -15.77 6.86
N ALA A 332 16.84 -16.02 5.73
CA ALA A 332 15.39 -15.99 5.58
C ALA A 332 14.89 -16.89 4.45
N CYS A 333 13.63 -17.31 4.54
CA CYS A 333 12.94 -18.06 3.49
C CYS A 333 11.51 -17.56 3.29
N PHE A 334 10.82 -18.16 2.32
CA PHE A 334 9.39 -17.96 2.14
C PHE A 334 8.56 -18.90 3.01
N ALA A 335 7.36 -18.46 3.35
CA ALA A 335 6.31 -19.31 3.90
C ALA A 335 5.01 -19.12 3.13
N ILE A 336 4.25 -20.20 2.94
CA ILE A 336 2.99 -20.19 2.20
C ILE A 336 1.86 -20.62 3.13
N GLU A 337 0.93 -19.72 3.43
CA GLU A 337 -0.21 -20.01 4.31
C GLU A 337 -1.44 -19.16 3.94
N PRO A 338 -2.50 -19.73 3.33
CA PRO A 338 -3.68 -18.98 2.94
C PRO A 338 -4.55 -18.49 4.10
N ASP A 339 -4.47 -19.12 5.28
CA ASP A 339 -5.21 -18.72 6.47
C ASP A 339 -4.49 -17.59 7.22
N PRO A 340 -5.05 -16.37 7.29
CA PRO A 340 -4.38 -15.23 7.92
C PRO A 340 -4.10 -15.45 9.41
N PHE A 341 -4.89 -16.27 10.11
CA PHE A 341 -4.68 -16.57 11.53
C PHE A 341 -3.52 -17.54 11.74
N LYS A 342 -3.32 -18.50 10.84
CA LYS A 342 -2.15 -19.38 10.84
C LYS A 342 -0.90 -18.64 10.39
N ALA A 343 -1.01 -17.79 9.37
CA ALA A 343 0.08 -16.93 8.94
C ALA A 343 0.58 -16.03 10.08
N ALA A 344 -0.34 -15.46 10.87
CA ALA A 344 0.02 -14.68 12.06
C ALA A 344 0.81 -15.52 13.09
N LYS A 345 0.46 -16.80 13.28
CA LYS A 345 1.20 -17.71 14.17
C LYS A 345 2.60 -17.99 13.65
N LEU A 346 2.76 -18.31 12.36
CA LEU A 346 4.07 -18.54 11.74
C LEU A 346 4.99 -17.31 11.85
N ILE A 347 4.44 -16.13 11.62
CA ILE A 347 5.17 -14.86 11.76
C ILE A 347 5.54 -14.60 13.23
N ASP A 348 4.62 -14.81 14.18
CA ASP A 348 4.90 -14.67 15.61
C ASP A 348 6.00 -15.64 16.08
N GLU A 349 5.97 -16.90 15.62
CA GLU A 349 7.02 -17.88 15.89
C GLU A 349 8.38 -17.45 15.34
N ARG A 350 8.43 -16.90 14.12
CA ARG A 350 9.66 -16.35 13.54
C ARG A 350 10.18 -15.17 14.36
N ILE A 351 9.31 -14.26 14.78
CA ILE A 351 9.66 -13.11 15.63
C ILE A 351 10.24 -13.59 16.97
N LYS A 352 9.58 -14.55 17.64
CA LYS A 352 10.08 -15.16 18.89
C LYS A 352 11.46 -15.77 18.72
N LEU A 353 11.68 -16.51 17.62
CA LEU A 353 12.98 -17.11 17.32
C LEU A 353 14.08 -16.04 17.21
N LYS A 354 13.81 -14.93 16.52
CA LYS A 354 14.77 -13.83 16.35
C LYS A 354 15.02 -13.06 17.65
N ARG A 355 13.97 -12.77 18.42
CA ARG A 355 14.12 -12.19 19.78
C ARG A 355 15.03 -13.03 20.65
N LYS A 356 14.81 -14.36 20.70
CA LYS A 356 15.65 -15.29 21.44
C LYS A 356 17.09 -15.31 20.93
N GLY A 357 17.29 -15.23 19.61
CA GLY A 357 18.61 -15.12 18.99
C GLY A 357 19.38 -13.86 19.42
N LEU A 358 18.66 -12.77 19.70
CA LEU A 358 19.22 -11.53 20.25
C LEU A 358 19.33 -11.52 21.78
N GLY A 359 18.98 -12.61 22.46
CA GLY A 359 18.99 -12.69 23.93
C GLY A 359 17.89 -11.88 24.62
N LEU A 360 16.80 -11.57 23.92
CA LEU A 360 15.65 -10.83 24.45
C LEU A 360 14.59 -11.78 25.02
N GLU A 361 13.93 -11.37 26.11
CA GLU A 361 12.80 -12.09 26.71
C GLU A 361 11.53 -12.01 25.83
N GLU A 362 10.57 -12.92 26.05
CA GLU A 362 9.38 -13.08 25.19
C GLU A 362 8.33 -11.98 25.37
#